data_AF-A0A9D1MM85-F1
#
_entry.id   AF-A0A9D1MM85-F1
#
_cell.length_a   1.000
_cell.length_b   1.000
_cell.length_c   1.000
_cell.angle_alpha   90.00
_cell.angle_beta   90.00
_cell.angle_gamma   90.00
#
_symmetry.space_group_name_H-M   'P 1'
#
loop_
_entity.id
_entity.type
_entity.pdbx_description
1 polymer ?
#
loop_
_entity_poly.entity_id
_entity_poly.type
_entity_poly.pdbx_seq_one_letter_code
_entity_poly.pdbx_strand_id
1 'polypeptide(L)'
;MVQVNVSGGTLQQDEINAYIARGKKQAPDKLLTAVDIKLDGEWADISYHYTNPSFERIRRITGYLVGTLDRFNNAKRAEEHDRVKHSLA
;
A
#
# COMPACT_ATOMS: atom_id res chain seq x y z
N MET A 1 0.83 -3.78 15.91
CA MET A 1 -0.08 -4.45 16.86
C MET A 1 -1.49 -4.16 16.36
N VAL A 2 -2.36 -5.17 16.22
CA VAL A 2 -3.73 -4.97 15.71
C VAL A 2 -4.61 -4.53 16.87
N GLN A 3 -5.30 -3.41 16.74
CA GLN A 3 -6.25 -2.95 17.76
C GLN A 3 -7.53 -3.79 17.67
N VAL A 4 -8.02 -4.29 18.79
CA VAL A 4 -9.26 -5.08 18.83
C VAL A 4 -10.23 -4.39 19.77
N ASN A 5 -11.41 -4.04 19.26
CA ASN A 5 -12.50 -3.48 20.05
C ASN A 5 -13.65 -4.49 20.05
N VAL A 6 -14.01 -4.99 21.23
CA VAL A 6 -15.15 -5.89 21.42
C VAL A 6 -16.27 -5.12 22.11
N SER A 7 -17.49 -5.21 21.55
CA SER A 7 -18.69 -4.59 22.11
C SER A 7 -19.84 -5.60 22.20
N GLY A 8 -20.74 -5.41 23.17
CA GLY A 8 -21.91 -6.28 23.35
C GLY A 8 -21.67 -7.58 24.13
N GLY A 9 -20.46 -7.82 24.64
CA GLY A 9 -20.15 -8.99 25.47
C GLY A 9 -18.66 -9.22 25.65
N THR A 10 -18.30 -10.44 26.08
CA THR A 10 -16.92 -10.91 26.19
C THR A 10 -16.67 -12.03 25.19
N LEU A 11 -15.48 -12.05 24.59
CA LEU A 11 -15.03 -13.06 23.64
C LEU A 11 -13.78 -13.74 24.17
N GLN A 12 -13.61 -15.02 23.87
CA GLN A 12 -12.37 -15.73 24.18
C GLN A 12 -11.22 -15.24 23.29
N GLN A 13 -10.02 -15.25 23.86
CA GLN A 13 -8.82 -14.79 23.15
C GLN A 13 -8.53 -15.64 21.90
N ASP A 14 -8.81 -16.93 21.95
CA ASP A 14 -8.61 -17.85 20.82
C ASP A 14 -9.51 -17.50 19.62
N GLU A 15 -10.75 -17.09 19.91
CA GLU A 15 -11.71 -16.68 18.89
C GLU A 15 -11.32 -15.34 18.27
N ILE A 16 -10.89 -14.37 19.10
CA ILE A 16 -10.32 -13.10 18.63
C ILE A 16 -9.13 -13.35 17.70
N ASN A 17 -8.24 -14.27 18.07
CA ASN A 17 -7.09 -14.64 17.26
C ASN A 17 -7.51 -15.25 15.91
N ALA A 18 -8.56 -16.06 15.90
CA ALA A 18 -9.12 -16.63 14.67
C ALA A 18 -9.67 -15.53 13.73
N TYR A 19 -10.38 -14.54 14.26
CA TYR A 19 -10.87 -13.41 13.46
C TYR A 19 -9.73 -12.54 12.90
N ILE A 20 -8.69 -12.27 13.70
CA ILE A 20 -7.48 -11.57 13.21
C ILE A 20 -6.80 -12.36 12.09
N ALA A 21 -6.65 -13.68 12.26
CA ALA A 21 -6.04 -14.54 11.25
C ALA A 21 -6.84 -14.55 9.94
N ARG A 22 -8.18 -14.61 10.03
CA ARG A 22 -9.08 -14.49 8.88
C ARG A 22 -8.89 -13.15 8.16
N GLY A 23 -8.88 -12.03 8.90
CA GLY A 23 -8.69 -10.69 8.33
C GLY A 23 -7.36 -10.56 7.57
N LYS A 24 -6.26 -11.08 8.14
CA LYS A 24 -4.96 -11.12 7.45
C LYS A 24 -4.96 -11.98 6.18
N LYS A 25 -5.68 -13.11 6.19
CA LYS A 25 -5.79 -14.00 5.02
C LYS A 25 -6.64 -13.40 3.90
N GLN A 26 -7.67 -12.63 4.24
CA GLN A 26 -8.58 -12.04 3.26
C GLN A 26 -7.92 -10.90 2.46
N ALA A 27 -7.00 -10.16 3.07
CA ALA A 27 -6.26 -9.08 2.41
C ALA A 27 -4.75 -9.21 2.69
N PRO A 28 -4.04 -10.12 1.99
CA PRO A 28 -2.63 -10.39 2.23
C PRO A 28 -1.72 -9.18 1.94
N ASP A 29 -2.12 -8.32 1.00
CA ASP A 29 -1.33 -7.16 0.57
C ASP A 29 -1.58 -5.91 1.41
N LYS A 30 -2.49 -5.97 2.39
CA LYS A 30 -2.84 -4.84 3.25
C LYS A 30 -2.50 -5.14 4.70
N LEU A 31 -2.13 -4.10 5.42
CA LEU A 31 -1.86 -4.20 6.86
C LEU A 31 -3.18 -4.06 7.61
N LEU A 32 -3.60 -5.12 8.29
CA LEU A 32 -4.74 -5.06 9.21
C LEU A 32 -4.36 -4.20 10.43
N THR A 33 -5.07 -3.10 10.65
CA THR A 33 -4.79 -2.13 11.72
C THR A 33 -5.74 -2.27 12.90
N ALA A 34 -7.04 -2.47 12.63
CA ALA A 34 -8.04 -2.67 13.66
C ALA A 34 -9.11 -3.69 13.26
N VAL A 35 -9.69 -4.34 14.26
CA VAL A 35 -10.86 -5.21 14.14
C VAL A 35 -11.90 -4.78 15.17
N ASP A 36 -13.07 -4.39 14.70
CA ASP A 36 -14.23 -4.14 15.57
C ASP A 36 -15.14 -5.36 15.52
N ILE A 37 -15.45 -5.91 16.69
CA ILE A 37 -16.34 -7.06 16.85
C ILE A 37 -17.53 -6.60 17.70
N LYS A 38 -18.72 -6.68 17.12
CA LYS A 38 -19.97 -6.40 17.82
C LYS A 38 -20.76 -7.70 17.95
N LEU A 39 -20.99 -8.09 19.19
CA LEU A 39 -21.82 -9.23 19.54
C LEU A 39 -23.28 -8.78 19.64
N ASP A 40 -24.17 -9.46 18.93
CA ASP A 40 -25.62 -9.27 18.99
C ASP A 40 -26.31 -10.63 19.14
N GLY A 41 -26.48 -11.05 20.41
CA GLY A 41 -26.99 -12.37 20.75
C GLY A 41 -26.06 -13.49 20.26
N GLU A 42 -26.53 -14.27 19.28
CA GLU A 42 -25.77 -15.37 18.66
C GLU A 42 -24.93 -14.92 17.45
N TRP A 43 -25.05 -13.66 17.02
CA TRP A 43 -24.37 -13.14 15.85
C TRP A 43 -23.17 -12.27 16.23
N ALA A 44 -22.15 -12.29 15.38
CA ALA A 44 -20.98 -11.44 15.50
C ALA A 44 -20.78 -10.63 14.21
N ASP A 45 -21.01 -9.32 14.29
CA ASP A 45 -20.67 -8.36 13.24
C ASP A 45 -19.19 -8.02 13.36
N ILE A 46 -18.43 -8.26 12.28
CA ILE A 46 -16.98 -8.04 12.27
C ILE A 46 -16.62 -7.02 11.20
N SER A 47 -16.01 -5.92 11.62
CA SER A 47 -15.48 -4.88 10.73
C SER A 47 -13.96 -4.88 10.75
N TYR A 48 -13.34 -5.03 9.58
CA TYR A 48 -11.89 -5.03 9.42
C TYR A 48 -11.41 -3.70 8.85
N HIS A 49 -10.44 -3.08 9.52
CA HIS A 49 -9.79 -1.86 9.06
C HIS A 49 -8.40 -2.18 8.54
N TYR A 50 -8.15 -1.78 7.30
CA TYR A 50 -6.89 -2.03 6.59
C TYR A 50 -6.22 -0.72 6.22
N THR A 51 -4.90 -0.70 6.36
CA THR A 51 -4.04 0.36 5.84
C THR A 51 -3.13 -0.23 4.76
N ASN A 52 -2.89 0.51 3.69
CA ASN A 52 -1.92 0.09 2.69
C ASN A 52 -0.51 0.17 3.29
N PRO A 53 0.36 -0.83 3.06
CA PRO A 53 1.75 -0.72 3.43
C PRO A 53 2.39 0.49 2.76
N SER A 54 3.24 1.18 3.50
CA SER A 54 4.09 2.24 2.93
C SER A 54 4.94 1.63 1.81
N PHE A 55 5.00 2.31 0.68
CA PHE A 55 5.87 1.91 -0.42
C PHE A 55 6.68 3.11 -0.88
N GLU A 56 7.96 2.88 -1.15
CA GLU A 56 8.82 3.86 -1.76
C GLU A 56 8.71 3.75 -3.28
N ARG A 57 8.43 4.88 -3.93
CA ARG A 57 8.45 4.97 -5.39
C ARG A 57 9.85 5.31 -5.85
N ILE A 58 10.65 4.29 -6.18
CA ILE A 58 11.90 4.50 -6.91
C ILE A 58 11.53 4.91 -8.34
N ARG A 59 11.86 6.13 -8.74
CA ARG A 59 11.67 6.60 -10.12
C ARG A 59 12.99 6.47 -10.86
N ARG A 60 12.96 5.87 -12.06
CA ARG A 60 14.09 5.99 -12.99
C ARG A 60 14.04 7.39 -13.60
N ILE A 61 15.11 8.14 -13.46
CA ILE A 61 15.28 9.41 -14.18
C ILE A 61 15.58 9.05 -15.64
N THR A 62 14.69 9.41 -16.56
CA THR A 62 14.98 9.33 -18.01
C THR A 62 15.81 10.54 -18.44
N GLY A 63 17.11 10.45 -18.19
CA GLY A 63 18.10 11.45 -18.54
C GLY A 63 19.50 10.90 -18.29
N TYR A 64 20.50 11.52 -18.89
CA TYR A 64 21.89 11.12 -18.73
C TYR A 64 22.39 11.67 -17.39
N LEU A 65 23.14 10.86 -16.62
CA LEU A 65 23.70 11.26 -15.32
C LEU A 65 24.76 12.37 -15.42
N VAL A 66 25.02 12.87 -16.62
CA VAL A 66 25.83 14.05 -16.90
C VAL A 66 24.86 15.22 -17.01
N GLY A 67 24.87 16.12 -16.01
CA GLY A 67 23.86 17.18 -15.88
C GLY A 67 23.64 18.04 -17.13
N THR A 68 24.63 18.14 -18.02
CA THR A 68 24.53 18.84 -19.31
C THR A 68 24.72 17.91 -20.50
N LEU A 69 24.10 18.26 -21.63
CA LEU A 69 24.21 17.53 -22.91
C LEU A 69 25.60 17.68 -23.58
N ASP A 70 26.51 18.44 -22.97
CA ASP A 70 27.80 18.84 -23.56
C ASP A 70 28.69 17.63 -23.86
N ARG A 71 28.55 16.56 -23.07
CA ARG A 71 29.33 15.33 -23.22
C ARG A 71 28.73 14.32 -24.20
N PHE A 72 27.66 14.67 -24.91
CA PHE A 72 27.03 13.72 -25.82
C PHE A 72 27.87 13.57 -27.08
N ASN A 73 28.03 12.32 -27.50
CA ASN A 73 28.48 12.05 -28.85
C ASN A 73 27.39 12.46 -29.86
N ASN A 74 27.76 12.52 -31.14
CA ASN A 74 26.86 13.01 -32.19
C ASN A 74 25.56 12.19 -32.30
N ALA A 75 25.64 10.87 -32.11
CA ALA A 75 24.46 10.00 -32.16
C ALA A 75 23.47 10.31 -31.04
N LYS A 76 23.94 10.49 -29.80
CA LYS A 76 23.10 10.79 -28.64
C LYS A 76 22.48 12.18 -28.68
N ARG A 77 23.17 13.12 -29.33
CA ARG A 77 22.67 14.48 -29.58
C ARG A 77 21.54 14.48 -30.62
N ALA A 78 21.63 13.65 -31.66
CA ALA A 78 20.55 13.43 -32.62
C ALA A 78 19.31 12.80 -31.95
N GLU A 79 19.50 11.79 -31.11
CA GLU A 79 18.41 11.17 -30.34
C GLU A 79 17.69 12.16 -29.39
N GLU A 80 18.41 13.12 -28.79
CA GLU A 80 17.79 14.16 -27.95
C GLU A 80 16.95 15.14 -28.77
N HIS A 81 17.42 15.52 -29.95
CA HIS A 81 16.71 16.43 -30.85
C HIS A 81 15.35 15.85 -31.30
N ASP A 82 15.27 14.53 -31.48
CA ASP A 82 14.05 13.84 -31.90
C ASP A 82 13.07 13.58 -30.74
N ARG A 83 13.42 13.95 -29.50
CA ARG A 83 12.57 13.70 -28.33
C ARG A 83 11.33 14.61 -28.34
N VAL A 84 10.15 13.98 -28.31
CA VAL A 84 8.86 14.66 -28.11
C VAL A 84 8.76 15.19 -26.67
N LYS A 85 8.61 16.51 -26.53
CA LYS A 85 8.44 17.19 -25.23
C LYS A 85 6.96 17.39 -24.95
N HIS A 86 6.41 16.63 -24.01
CA HIS A 86 5.04 16.85 -23.53
C HIS A 86 5.07 17.90 -22.42
N SER A 87 4.52 19.09 -22.67
CA SER A 87 4.26 20.06 -21.60
C SER A 87 3.07 19.60 -20.77
N LEU A 88 3.14 19.80 -19.45
CA LEU A 88 1.95 19.72 -18.61
C LEU A 88 1.16 21.02 -18.85
N ALA A 89 -0.10 20.87 -19.27
CA ALA A 89 -1.10 21.94 -19.18
C ALA A 89 -1.60 22.04 -17.73
#